data_AF-W5L9U7-F1
#
_entry.id   AF-W5L9U7-F1
#
_cell.length_a   1.000
_cell.length_b   1.000
_cell.length_c   1.000
_cell.angle_alpha   90.00
_cell.angle_beta   90.00
_cell.angle_gamma   90.00
#
_symmetry.space_group_name_H-M   'P 1'
#
loop_
_entity.id
_entity.type
_entity.pdbx_description
1 polymer ?
#
loop_
_entity_poly.entity_id
_entity_poly.type
_entity_poly.pdbx_seq_one_letter_code
_entity_poly.pdbx_strand_id
1 'polypeptide(L)'
;MNQWKTYLGKKVPPRVGGGDLRTWNFLLLVLHSNYLLTNTDQTVFRTRLLASTIFQRAKRANTFLVEEILQGNLERECFEERCSKEEAREVFEDNQKTEDFWTIYYDGDQCKPHPCEHGGTCKDKIGGYSCICTDTYSGINCEKDVSECPSGGPLACEHYCKPMHGSFRCFCAKGYTLHSDGRSCVPQVQNPCGKMQITSERPASLNSNQNDPSDNVCPQGKCPWQVTFVDADDNVVCHGVILGKKSVLTTAGCMTTDKHLYMVFAGQPNEKRNASHDTTWTFPKRYSSGQPDDDLAFLQLKQPVPLSLDIIPLCLPEKDFSENVLMKTDREGVLANGASHPSYLSLEDCQDKLNLTFSLTNKMFCMEERVPAGGMRLRSQQRRAQCDLKSGTPVATVEGNTAFLTGMSLIQSDCDQGLVFTKVSRYLHWIRPLLLRSEAEKS
;
A
#
# COMPACT_ATOMS: atom_id res chain seq x y z
N MET A 1 -26.78 37.17 -12.45
CA MET A 1 -26.09 38.48 -12.56
C MET A 1 -24.61 38.17 -12.72
N ASN A 2 -24.04 38.38 -13.92
CA ASN A 2 -22.62 38.61 -14.31
C ASN A 2 -21.51 37.80 -13.58
N GLN A 3 -20.51 37.13 -14.17
CA GLN A 3 -19.60 37.34 -15.31
C GLN A 3 -18.97 35.94 -15.61
N TRP A 4 -18.45 35.57 -16.78
CA TRP A 4 -17.21 36.06 -17.38
C TRP A 4 -17.15 35.69 -18.88
N LYS A 5 -17.02 36.72 -19.72
CA LYS A 5 -16.41 36.68 -21.07
C LYS A 5 -15.05 37.33 -20.94
N THR A 6 -13.97 36.65 -21.35
CA THR A 6 -12.68 37.18 -21.86
C THR A 6 -11.70 36.00 -21.96
N TYR A 7 -10.77 35.83 -22.91
CA TYR A 7 -10.40 36.48 -24.17
C TYR A 7 -9.24 35.65 -24.73
N LEU A 8 -9.22 35.31 -26.02
CA LEU A 8 -8.03 35.18 -26.90
C LEU A 8 -8.61 35.14 -28.33
N GLY A 9 -8.30 35.98 -29.31
CA GLY A 9 -7.36 37.08 -29.47
C GLY A 9 -7.33 37.39 -30.97
N LYS A 10 -7.67 38.63 -31.34
CA LYS A 10 -7.81 39.15 -32.72
C LYS A 10 -6.52 39.06 -33.56
N LYS A 11 -6.66 38.99 -34.89
CA LYS A 11 -5.89 39.80 -35.87
C LYS A 11 -6.71 40.08 -37.14
N VAL A 12 -6.83 41.37 -37.47
CA VAL A 12 -7.36 42.03 -38.70
C VAL A 12 -6.59 43.37 -38.79
N PRO A 13 -6.34 44.06 -39.93
CA PRO A 13 -6.39 43.77 -41.39
C PRO A 13 -5.06 44.19 -42.12
N PRO A 14 -5.02 44.46 -43.46
CA PRO A 14 -5.44 45.77 -44.00
C PRO A 14 -6.28 45.74 -45.30
N ARG A 15 -7.04 46.83 -45.52
CA ARG A 15 -7.71 47.22 -46.79
C ARG A 15 -6.70 47.69 -47.83
N VAL A 16 -6.96 47.49 -49.13
CA VAL A 16 -6.76 48.48 -50.23
C VAL A 16 -7.64 48.16 -51.45
N GLY A 17 -8.30 49.20 -52.01
CA GLY A 17 -8.70 49.37 -53.44
C GLY A 17 -9.94 48.62 -53.92
N GLY A 18 -10.89 49.16 -54.69
CA GLY A 18 -10.97 50.40 -55.48
C GLY A 18 -11.69 50.09 -56.80
N GLY A 19 -12.74 50.87 -57.14
CA GLY A 19 -13.43 50.88 -58.45
C GLY A 19 -14.44 49.73 -58.71
N ASP A 20 -15.46 49.87 -59.54
CA ASP A 20 -15.99 51.03 -60.25
C ASP A 20 -17.40 50.67 -60.77
N LEU A 21 -18.30 51.64 -60.68
CA LEU A 21 -19.35 52.07 -61.61
C LEU A 21 -20.13 51.11 -62.55
N ARG A 22 -21.43 51.50 -62.71
CA ARG A 22 -22.33 51.42 -63.90
C ARG A 22 -23.31 50.24 -63.96
N THR A 23 -24.54 50.47 -63.49
CA THR A 23 -25.74 50.92 -64.25
C THR A 23 -26.39 49.81 -65.06
N TRP A 24 -27.69 49.59 -64.86
CA TRP A 24 -28.73 49.90 -65.85
C TRP A 24 -30.10 50.00 -65.16
N ASN A 25 -30.71 51.17 -65.30
CA ASN A 25 -32.13 51.47 -65.11
C ASN A 25 -32.98 50.61 -66.05
N PHE A 26 -34.24 50.33 -65.72
CA PHE A 26 -35.38 50.89 -66.46
C PHE A 26 -36.75 50.47 -65.87
N LEU A 27 -37.50 51.49 -65.42
CA LEU A 27 -38.95 51.73 -65.54
C LEU A 27 -39.97 50.66 -65.10
N LEU A 28 -40.77 51.02 -64.08
CA LEU A 28 -42.13 51.53 -64.32
C LEU A 28 -42.70 52.21 -63.05
N LEU A 29 -42.86 53.53 -63.17
CA LEU A 29 -43.50 54.43 -62.22
C LEU A 29 -45.02 54.45 -62.46
N VAL A 30 -45.75 54.34 -61.34
CA VAL A 30 -46.84 55.24 -60.92
C VAL A 30 -48.05 55.39 -61.85
N LEU A 31 -49.17 54.77 -61.47
CA LEU A 31 -50.50 55.40 -61.48
C LEU A 31 -51.39 54.77 -60.39
N HIS A 32 -51.40 55.36 -59.20
CA HIS A 32 -52.59 55.69 -58.41
C HIS A 32 -52.17 56.37 -57.10
N SER A 33 -51.87 57.66 -57.20
CA SER A 33 -51.88 58.57 -56.07
C SER A 33 -53.34 58.84 -55.67
N ASN A 34 -53.68 58.52 -54.43
CA ASN A 34 -54.23 59.47 -53.45
C ASN A 34 -54.99 58.71 -52.37
N TYR A 35 -54.26 58.25 -51.36
CA TYR A 35 -54.73 58.36 -49.98
C TYR A 35 -53.50 58.52 -49.09
N LEU A 36 -53.07 59.77 -48.93
CA LEU A 36 -52.16 60.13 -47.86
C LEU A 36 -52.92 60.01 -46.53
N LEU A 37 -52.74 58.88 -45.85
CA LEU A 37 -52.81 58.83 -44.40
C LEU A 37 -51.38 58.62 -43.89
N THR A 38 -50.82 59.72 -43.39
CA THR A 38 -49.64 59.77 -42.56
C THR A 38 -49.88 58.98 -41.28
N ASN A 39 -49.19 57.86 -41.08
CA ASN A 39 -48.19 57.71 -40.03
C ASN A 39 -47.73 56.27 -39.92
N THR A 40 -46.41 56.15 -39.89
CA THR A 40 -45.65 55.00 -39.43
C THR A 40 -46.16 54.52 -38.08
N ASP A 41 -46.55 53.25 -38.02
CA ASP A 41 -46.38 52.47 -36.79
C ASP A 41 -45.86 51.08 -37.15
N GLN A 42 -44.62 51.06 -37.66
CA GLN A 42 -43.76 49.90 -37.47
C GLN A 42 -43.40 49.83 -35.97
N THR A 43 -44.37 49.44 -35.16
CA THR A 43 -44.07 49.02 -33.79
C THR A 43 -43.34 47.68 -33.89
N VAL A 44 -42.05 47.69 -33.57
CA VAL A 44 -41.23 46.49 -33.37
C VAL A 44 -41.79 45.64 -32.22
N PHE A 45 -42.65 46.21 -31.39
CA PHE A 45 -43.28 45.56 -30.25
C PHE A 45 -44.80 45.52 -30.39
N ARG A 46 -45.33 44.29 -30.54
CA ARG A 46 -46.78 44.01 -30.51
C ARG A 46 -47.27 43.89 -29.06
N THR A 47 -48.56 44.14 -28.84
CA THR A 47 -49.20 43.94 -27.52
C THR A 47 -49.07 42.49 -27.06
N ARG A 48 -49.01 42.27 -25.74
CA ARG A 48 -48.79 40.94 -25.12
C ARG A 48 -49.76 39.87 -25.64
N LEU A 49 -51.01 40.26 -25.94
CA LEU A 49 -52.07 39.38 -26.46
C LEU A 49 -51.85 38.97 -27.94
N LEU A 50 -51.23 39.83 -28.75
CA LEU A 50 -50.91 39.56 -30.16
C LEU A 50 -49.54 38.89 -30.31
N ALA A 51 -48.57 39.23 -29.47
CA ALA A 51 -47.24 38.60 -29.47
C ALA A 51 -47.31 37.09 -29.19
N SER A 52 -48.24 36.64 -28.33
CA SER A 52 -48.46 35.20 -28.06
C SER A 52 -49.01 34.41 -29.24
N THR A 53 -49.59 35.07 -30.25
CA THR A 53 -50.09 34.39 -31.46
C THR A 53 -49.04 34.20 -32.55
N ILE A 54 -47.95 34.99 -32.52
CA ILE A 54 -46.86 34.92 -33.52
C ILE A 54 -45.81 33.86 -33.14
N PHE A 55 -45.69 33.51 -31.86
CA PHE A 55 -44.76 32.49 -31.36
C PHE A 55 -45.38 31.11 -31.12
N GLN A 56 -46.58 30.82 -31.64
CA GLN A 56 -47.07 29.44 -31.71
C GLN A 56 -46.53 28.77 -32.97
N ARG A 57 -45.23 28.44 -32.98
CA ARG A 57 -44.75 27.39 -33.88
C ARG A 57 -45.31 26.07 -33.36
N ALA A 58 -46.14 25.40 -34.15
CA ALA A 58 -46.58 24.05 -33.83
C ALA A 58 -45.36 23.12 -33.69
N LYS A 59 -45.40 22.24 -32.68
CA LYS A 59 -44.46 21.11 -32.56
C LYS A 59 -44.48 20.34 -33.88
N ARG A 60 -43.33 19.83 -34.36
CA ARG A 60 -43.31 18.92 -35.52
C ARG A 60 -44.12 17.64 -35.24
N ALA A 61 -44.19 17.26 -33.96
CA ALA A 61 -45.03 16.18 -33.48
C ALA A 61 -46.49 16.44 -33.88
N ASN A 62 -47.02 15.52 -34.71
CA ASN A 62 -48.39 15.42 -35.23
C ASN A 62 -48.62 15.85 -36.70
N THR A 63 -47.60 15.95 -37.55
CA THR A 63 -47.81 15.89 -39.01
C THR A 63 -47.54 14.48 -39.54
N PHE A 64 -48.60 13.67 -39.59
CA PHE A 64 -48.66 12.21 -39.86
C PHE A 64 -47.93 11.69 -41.13
N LEU A 65 -47.22 12.51 -41.91
CA LEU A 65 -46.59 12.11 -43.17
C LEU A 65 -45.23 12.78 -43.51
N VAL A 66 -44.65 13.65 -42.66
CA VAL A 66 -43.47 14.46 -43.05
C VAL A 66 -42.31 14.45 -42.02
N GLU A 67 -42.50 13.79 -40.89
CA GLU A 67 -41.51 13.80 -39.79
C GLU A 67 -40.23 13.03 -40.16
N GLU A 68 -40.34 11.96 -40.98
CA GLU A 68 -39.23 11.09 -41.40
C GLU A 68 -38.38 11.57 -42.59
N ILE A 69 -38.76 12.65 -43.28
CA ILE A 69 -38.10 13.04 -44.55
C ILE A 69 -36.98 14.07 -44.35
N LEU A 70 -36.99 14.80 -43.23
CA LEU A 70 -36.07 15.91 -42.98
C LEU A 70 -35.09 15.55 -41.87
N GLN A 71 -33.79 15.76 -42.13
CA GLN A 71 -32.74 15.57 -41.14
C GLN A 71 -33.07 16.33 -39.85
N GLY A 72 -32.98 15.64 -38.71
CA GLY A 72 -33.26 16.19 -37.39
C GLY A 72 -32.35 17.38 -37.09
N ASN A 73 -32.88 18.37 -36.36
CA ASN A 73 -32.12 19.57 -35.98
C ASN A 73 -31.98 19.60 -34.45
N LEU A 74 -30.75 19.36 -33.97
CA LEU A 74 -30.42 19.29 -32.55
C LEU A 74 -30.92 20.51 -31.75
N GLU A 75 -30.70 21.73 -32.27
CA GLU A 75 -31.11 22.97 -31.60
C GLU A 75 -32.61 23.00 -31.39
N ARG A 76 -33.37 22.61 -32.40
CA ARG A 76 -34.82 22.67 -32.34
C ARG A 76 -35.42 21.52 -31.52
N GLU A 77 -34.92 20.30 -31.70
CA GLU A 77 -35.56 19.10 -31.14
C GLU A 77 -35.15 18.84 -29.69
N CYS A 78 -33.88 19.11 -29.34
CA CYS A 78 -33.36 18.82 -28.02
C CYS A 78 -33.07 20.05 -27.15
N PHE A 79 -32.78 21.23 -27.72
CA PHE A 79 -32.51 22.44 -26.93
C PHE A 79 -33.72 23.37 -26.80
N GLU A 80 -34.47 23.62 -27.89
CA GLU A 80 -35.75 24.35 -27.84
C GLU A 80 -36.89 23.48 -27.30
N GLU A 81 -36.84 22.16 -27.55
CA GLU A 81 -37.81 21.16 -27.10
C GLU A 81 -37.15 20.05 -26.26
N ARG A 82 -37.97 19.12 -25.72
CA ARG A 82 -37.47 17.89 -25.07
C ARG A 82 -37.50 16.74 -26.07
N CYS A 83 -36.34 16.19 -26.39
CA CYS A 83 -36.22 15.03 -27.27
C CYS A 83 -36.08 13.71 -26.49
N SER A 84 -36.51 12.63 -27.12
CA SER A 84 -36.26 11.25 -26.75
C SER A 84 -34.92 10.77 -27.30
N LYS A 85 -34.44 9.63 -26.79
CA LYS A 85 -33.18 9.03 -27.24
C LYS A 85 -33.21 8.66 -28.73
N GLU A 86 -34.37 8.26 -29.22
CA GLU A 86 -34.56 7.89 -30.63
C GLU A 86 -34.49 9.10 -31.55
N GLU A 87 -35.12 10.22 -31.16
CA GLU A 87 -35.00 11.49 -31.90
C GLU A 87 -33.55 12.00 -31.91
N ALA A 88 -32.83 11.89 -30.78
CA ALA A 88 -31.39 12.21 -30.76
C ALA A 88 -30.58 11.30 -31.70
N ARG A 89 -30.93 10.01 -31.80
CA ARG A 89 -30.27 9.05 -32.70
C ARG A 89 -30.43 9.42 -34.18
N GLU A 90 -31.60 9.94 -34.54
CA GLU A 90 -31.90 10.43 -35.89
C GLU A 90 -31.11 11.71 -36.24
N VAL A 91 -30.79 12.54 -35.25
CA VAL A 91 -29.98 13.76 -35.45
C VAL A 91 -28.51 13.43 -35.72
N PHE A 92 -27.92 12.47 -34.99
CA PHE A 92 -26.48 12.18 -35.10
C PHE A 92 -26.13 11.10 -36.13
N GLU A 93 -27.09 10.24 -36.50
CA GLU A 93 -26.92 9.09 -37.41
C GLU A 93 -25.76 8.14 -37.02
N ASP A 94 -25.28 8.24 -35.78
CA ASP A 94 -24.15 7.50 -35.24
C ASP A 94 -24.43 7.17 -33.77
N ASN A 95 -24.34 5.89 -33.44
CA ASN A 95 -24.67 5.42 -32.09
C ASN A 95 -23.74 6.00 -31.03
N GLN A 96 -22.44 6.14 -31.30
CA GLN A 96 -21.49 6.63 -30.30
C GLN A 96 -21.72 8.12 -30.00
N LYS A 97 -21.89 8.94 -31.04
CA LYS A 97 -22.22 10.36 -30.89
C LYS A 97 -23.55 10.57 -30.20
N THR A 98 -24.53 9.71 -30.49
CA THR A 98 -25.84 9.74 -29.82
C THR A 98 -25.70 9.47 -28.33
N GLU A 99 -24.95 8.43 -27.92
CA GLU A 99 -24.72 8.16 -26.50
C GLU A 99 -23.94 9.28 -25.82
N ASP A 100 -22.86 9.77 -26.44
CA ASP A 100 -22.03 10.85 -25.87
C ASP A 100 -22.84 12.15 -25.64
N PHE A 101 -23.80 12.44 -26.52
CA PHE A 101 -24.76 13.53 -26.32
C PHE A 101 -25.80 13.17 -25.24
N TRP A 102 -26.38 11.98 -25.33
CA TRP A 102 -27.53 11.57 -24.53
C TRP A 102 -27.20 11.47 -23.04
N THR A 103 -26.02 10.98 -22.66
CA THR A 103 -25.61 10.89 -21.25
C THR A 103 -25.62 12.28 -20.62
N ILE A 104 -24.98 13.26 -21.27
CA ILE A 104 -24.93 14.64 -20.80
C ILE A 104 -26.32 15.29 -20.81
N TYR A 105 -27.13 15.02 -21.84
CA TYR A 105 -28.46 15.59 -21.99
C TYR A 105 -29.44 15.11 -20.90
N TYR A 106 -29.34 13.84 -20.51
CA TYR A 106 -30.30 13.18 -19.63
C TYR A 106 -30.15 13.60 -18.16
N ASP A 107 -28.92 13.68 -17.64
CA ASP A 107 -28.66 13.97 -16.23
C ASP A 107 -27.45 14.88 -15.94
N GLY A 108 -26.93 15.54 -16.98
CA GLY A 108 -25.88 16.56 -16.88
C GLY A 108 -24.47 15.99 -16.94
N ASP A 109 -23.50 16.81 -17.31
CA ASP A 109 -22.09 16.41 -17.47
C ASP A 109 -21.42 16.15 -16.10
N GLN A 110 -21.32 14.89 -15.70
CA GLN A 110 -20.66 14.47 -14.46
C GLN A 110 -19.13 14.52 -14.56
N CYS A 111 -18.58 14.72 -15.75
CA CYS A 111 -17.16 15.00 -15.95
C CYS A 111 -16.77 16.44 -15.58
N LYS A 112 -17.71 17.32 -15.22
CA LYS A 112 -17.42 18.63 -14.61
C LYS A 112 -17.60 18.53 -13.08
N PRO A 113 -16.54 18.75 -12.27
CA PRO A 113 -15.44 19.71 -12.50
C PRO A 113 -14.06 19.11 -12.87
N HIS A 114 -14.00 18.02 -13.65
CA HIS A 114 -12.81 17.19 -13.93
C HIS A 114 -12.44 16.29 -12.75
N PRO A 115 -13.24 15.24 -12.48
CA PRO A 115 -13.00 14.35 -11.35
C PRO A 115 -11.79 13.42 -11.53
N CYS A 116 -11.32 13.22 -12.77
CA CYS A 116 -10.18 12.35 -13.05
C CYS A 116 -8.86 13.12 -12.87
N GLU A 117 -8.03 12.65 -11.93
CA GLU A 117 -6.72 13.19 -11.62
C GLU A 117 -5.63 12.67 -12.57
N HIS A 118 -4.43 13.24 -12.46
CA HIS A 118 -3.19 12.77 -13.12
C HIS A 118 -3.29 12.53 -14.64
N GLY A 119 -4.10 13.33 -15.33
CA GLY A 119 -4.27 13.24 -16.78
C GLY A 119 -5.19 12.10 -17.24
N GLY A 120 -6.00 11.52 -16.34
CA GLY A 120 -7.03 10.56 -16.70
C GLY A 120 -8.11 11.17 -17.60
N THR A 121 -8.59 10.39 -18.56
CA THR A 121 -9.68 10.78 -19.47
C THR A 121 -11.02 10.46 -18.83
N CYS A 122 -11.85 11.48 -18.60
CA CYS A 122 -13.19 11.29 -18.05
C CYS A 122 -14.18 10.86 -19.14
N LYS A 123 -14.99 9.84 -18.83
CA LYS A 123 -16.16 9.41 -19.61
C LYS A 123 -17.42 9.52 -18.78
N ASP A 124 -18.32 10.36 -19.25
CA ASP A 124 -19.65 10.60 -18.71
C ASP A 124 -20.57 9.37 -18.88
N LYS A 125 -21.48 9.14 -17.94
CA LYS A 125 -22.41 8.00 -17.96
C LYS A 125 -23.73 8.40 -17.31
N ILE A 126 -24.83 7.76 -17.73
CA ILE A 126 -26.11 7.91 -17.02
C ILE A 126 -25.93 7.47 -15.56
N GLY A 127 -26.16 8.41 -14.64
CA GLY A 127 -26.04 8.24 -13.20
C GLY A 127 -24.63 8.38 -12.63
N GLY A 128 -23.62 8.81 -13.41
CA GLY A 128 -22.25 9.00 -12.89
C GLY A 128 -21.16 9.18 -13.95
N TYR A 129 -19.92 8.88 -13.61
CA TYR A 129 -18.79 8.96 -14.55
C TYR A 129 -17.85 7.77 -14.39
N SER A 130 -16.91 7.64 -15.31
CA SER A 130 -15.78 6.72 -15.19
C SER A 130 -14.51 7.39 -15.71
N CYS A 131 -13.41 7.19 -15.00
CA CYS A 131 -12.10 7.65 -15.43
C CYS A 131 -11.34 6.54 -16.15
N ILE A 132 -10.75 6.89 -17.28
CA ILE A 132 -9.72 6.07 -17.96
C ILE A 132 -8.38 6.65 -17.55
N CYS A 133 -7.68 5.96 -16.66
CA CYS A 133 -6.40 6.41 -16.14
C CYS A 133 -5.27 6.22 -17.14
N THR A 134 -4.21 7.02 -16.99
CA THR A 134 -2.93 6.81 -17.68
C THR A 134 -2.22 5.58 -17.10
N ASP A 135 -1.27 4.99 -17.85
CA ASP A 135 -0.65 3.69 -17.53
C ASP A 135 -0.01 3.59 -16.13
N THR A 136 0.26 4.72 -15.49
CA THR A 136 0.88 4.80 -14.16
C THR A 136 -0.11 5.13 -13.03
N TYR A 137 -1.43 5.19 -13.30
CA TYR A 137 -2.42 5.54 -12.28
C TYR A 137 -3.65 4.61 -12.30
N SER A 138 -4.32 4.49 -11.15
CA SER A 138 -5.50 3.65 -10.91
C SER A 138 -6.40 4.27 -9.84
N GLY A 139 -7.56 3.67 -9.58
CA GLY A 139 -8.57 4.23 -8.68
C GLY A 139 -9.79 4.75 -9.42
N ILE A 140 -10.81 5.19 -8.68
CA ILE A 140 -12.07 5.70 -9.29
C ILE A 140 -11.80 7.01 -10.02
N ASN A 141 -10.87 7.82 -9.48
CA ASN A 141 -10.48 9.13 -9.96
C ASN A 141 -9.03 9.17 -10.45
N CYS A 142 -8.39 8.02 -10.66
CA CYS A 142 -6.96 7.95 -10.99
C CYS A 142 -6.05 8.55 -9.89
N GLU A 143 -6.49 8.47 -8.64
CA GLU A 143 -5.81 9.03 -7.47
C GLU A 143 -4.65 8.16 -6.97
N LYS A 144 -4.53 6.90 -7.43
CA LYS A 144 -3.54 5.93 -6.95
C LYS A 144 -2.46 5.71 -7.99
N ASP A 145 -1.20 5.85 -7.60
CA ASP A 145 -0.07 5.53 -8.47
C ASP A 145 0.12 4.00 -8.59
N VAL A 146 0.18 3.48 -9.82
CA VAL A 146 0.37 2.06 -10.15
C VAL A 146 1.83 1.62 -9.96
N SER A 147 2.76 2.57 -9.73
CA SER A 147 4.13 2.27 -9.32
C SER A 147 4.25 1.77 -7.88
N GLU A 148 3.18 1.77 -7.08
CA GLU A 148 3.25 1.36 -5.68
C GLU A 148 3.06 -0.16 -5.49
N CYS A 149 3.92 -0.72 -4.63
CA CYS A 149 3.82 -2.11 -4.22
C CYS A 149 2.56 -2.36 -3.39
N PRO A 150 1.68 -3.31 -3.78
CA PRO A 150 0.45 -3.55 -3.05
C PRO A 150 0.76 -4.02 -1.62
N SER A 151 0.22 -3.32 -0.62
CA SER A 151 0.41 -3.63 0.79
C SER A 151 -0.49 -4.75 1.33
N GLY A 152 -1.40 -5.29 0.49
CA GLY A 152 -2.34 -6.34 0.87
C GLY A 152 -3.30 -6.73 -0.27
N GLY A 153 -4.11 -7.76 -0.02
CA GLY A 153 -5.09 -8.27 -0.99
C GLY A 153 -4.48 -9.21 -2.06
N PRO A 154 -5.26 -9.63 -3.06
CA PRO A 154 -4.85 -10.66 -4.03
C PRO A 154 -3.69 -10.24 -4.93
N LEU A 155 -3.40 -8.93 -5.01
CA LEU A 155 -2.32 -8.37 -5.81
C LEU A 155 -0.98 -8.30 -5.07
N ALA A 156 -0.96 -8.51 -3.75
CA ALA A 156 0.26 -8.43 -2.95
C ALA A 156 1.23 -9.57 -3.28
N CYS A 157 2.53 -9.25 -3.22
CA CYS A 157 3.59 -10.25 -3.28
C CYS A 157 3.65 -11.01 -1.95
N GLU A 158 3.92 -12.32 -2.00
CA GLU A 158 4.05 -13.12 -0.76
C GLU A 158 5.27 -12.71 0.07
N HIS A 159 6.37 -12.35 -0.60
CA HIS A 159 7.58 -11.84 0.03
C HIS A 159 7.85 -10.40 -0.42
N TYR A 160 8.89 -10.16 -1.21
CA TYR A 160 9.32 -8.81 -1.53
C TYR A 160 8.62 -8.29 -2.77
N CYS A 161 8.35 -6.99 -2.78
CA CYS A 161 7.88 -6.25 -3.95
C CYS A 161 8.87 -5.13 -4.27
N LYS A 162 9.18 -4.93 -5.56
CA LYS A 162 9.89 -3.74 -6.01
C LYS A 162 9.12 -3.02 -7.12
N PRO A 163 9.01 -1.68 -7.03
CA PRO A 163 8.40 -0.89 -8.09
C PRO A 163 9.24 -1.01 -9.38
N MET A 164 8.56 -1.05 -10.51
CA MET A 164 9.12 -1.06 -11.87
C MET A 164 8.46 0.07 -12.68
N HIS A 165 8.99 0.39 -13.86
CA HIS A 165 8.42 1.45 -14.68
C HIS A 165 7.04 1.03 -15.23
N GLY A 166 5.96 1.59 -14.68
CA GLY A 166 4.57 1.24 -15.03
C GLY A 166 4.06 -0.09 -14.45
N SER A 167 4.78 -0.72 -13.53
CA SER A 167 4.34 -1.96 -12.86
C SER A 167 5.09 -2.20 -11.55
N PHE A 168 4.94 -3.36 -10.94
CA PHE A 168 5.83 -3.85 -9.89
C PHE A 168 6.25 -5.30 -10.19
N ARG A 169 7.28 -5.79 -9.50
CA ARG A 169 7.72 -7.18 -9.60
C ARG A 169 7.92 -7.79 -8.22
N CYS A 170 7.44 -9.01 -8.05
CA CYS A 170 7.64 -9.79 -6.84
C CYS A 170 8.98 -10.54 -6.86
N PHE A 171 9.60 -10.67 -5.69
CA PHE A 171 10.83 -11.42 -5.46
C PHE A 171 10.71 -12.23 -4.17
N CYS A 172 11.45 -13.32 -4.07
CA CYS A 172 11.36 -14.24 -2.94
C CYS A 172 12.61 -14.22 -2.05
N ALA A 173 12.43 -14.61 -0.79
CA ALA A 173 13.52 -14.84 0.16
C ALA A 173 14.49 -15.93 -0.32
N LYS A 174 15.70 -15.97 0.25
CA LYS A 174 16.71 -16.97 -0.08
C LYS A 174 16.18 -18.38 0.19
N GLY A 175 16.33 -19.28 -0.80
CA GLY A 175 15.81 -20.65 -0.73
C GLY A 175 14.38 -20.80 -1.27
N TYR A 176 13.79 -19.73 -1.82
CA TYR A 176 12.50 -19.73 -2.49
C TYR A 176 12.65 -19.23 -3.94
N THR A 177 11.72 -19.67 -4.79
CA THR A 177 11.58 -19.21 -6.18
C THR A 177 10.18 -18.66 -6.42
N LEU A 178 10.06 -17.72 -7.35
CA LEU A 178 8.78 -17.13 -7.70
C LEU A 178 7.94 -18.16 -8.47
N HIS A 179 6.72 -18.38 -8.01
CA HIS A 179 5.75 -19.26 -8.65
C HIS A 179 5.27 -18.67 -9.99
N SER A 180 4.61 -19.48 -10.81
CA SER A 180 4.16 -19.09 -12.15
C SER A 180 3.07 -18.02 -12.15
N ASP A 181 2.39 -17.80 -11.03
CA ASP A 181 1.46 -16.67 -10.85
C ASP A 181 2.16 -15.31 -10.73
N GLY A 182 3.50 -15.29 -10.64
CA GLY A 182 4.29 -14.08 -10.51
C GLY A 182 4.22 -13.41 -9.13
N ARG A 183 3.67 -14.09 -8.11
CA ARG A 183 3.42 -13.52 -6.77
C ARG A 183 3.81 -14.42 -5.61
N SER A 184 3.49 -15.70 -5.70
CA SER A 184 3.74 -16.67 -4.64
C SER A 184 5.18 -17.15 -4.64
N CYS A 185 5.67 -17.59 -3.48
CA CYS A 185 7.04 -18.01 -3.28
C CYS A 185 7.10 -19.48 -2.85
N VAL A 186 7.64 -20.33 -3.72
CA VAL A 186 7.75 -21.78 -3.47
C VAL A 186 9.17 -22.14 -3.00
N PRO A 187 9.31 -22.95 -1.93
CA PRO A 187 10.61 -23.47 -1.49
C PRO A 187 11.34 -24.21 -2.61
N GLN A 188 12.62 -23.90 -2.80
CA GLN A 188 13.52 -24.61 -3.71
C GLN A 188 14.47 -25.57 -2.98
N VAL A 189 14.65 -25.37 -1.67
CA VAL A 189 15.54 -26.17 -0.82
C VAL A 189 14.73 -26.87 0.28
N GLN A 190 15.25 -27.98 0.81
CA GLN A 190 14.55 -28.81 1.79
C GLN A 190 14.21 -28.07 3.10
N ASN A 191 15.10 -27.19 3.56
CA ASN A 191 14.94 -26.39 4.77
C ASN A 191 15.20 -24.91 4.45
N PRO A 192 14.24 -24.22 3.79
CA PRO A 192 14.41 -22.81 3.46
C PRO A 192 14.25 -21.95 4.73
N CYS A 193 14.69 -20.70 4.68
CA CYS A 193 14.54 -19.83 5.83
C CYS A 193 13.07 -19.58 6.18
N GLY A 194 12.80 -19.39 7.47
CA GLY A 194 11.53 -18.94 8.02
C GLY A 194 10.33 -19.86 7.78
N LYS A 195 10.49 -21.03 7.13
CA LYS A 195 9.35 -21.86 6.76
C LYS A 195 8.75 -22.50 7.98
N MET A 196 7.54 -22.07 8.32
CA MET A 196 6.77 -22.67 9.40
C MET A 196 6.04 -23.92 8.88
N GLN A 197 6.08 -25.01 9.65
CA GLN A 197 5.12 -26.10 9.48
C GLN A 197 3.86 -25.76 10.27
N ILE A 198 2.91 -25.10 9.61
CA ILE A 198 1.56 -25.01 10.15
C ILE A 198 0.89 -26.36 9.85
N THR A 199 1.06 -27.33 10.73
CA THR A 199 0.32 -28.60 10.61
C THR A 199 -1.17 -28.30 10.71
N SER A 200 -1.90 -28.44 9.61
CA SER A 200 -3.37 -28.44 9.62
C SER A 200 -3.96 -29.69 10.27
N GLU A 201 -3.13 -30.63 10.73
CA GLU A 201 -3.54 -31.78 11.51
C GLU A 201 -3.61 -31.41 12.99
N ARG A 202 -4.83 -31.15 13.48
CA ARG A 202 -5.14 -31.15 14.91
C ARG A 202 -4.57 -32.44 15.54
N PRO A 203 -3.72 -32.38 16.57
CA PRO A 203 -3.60 -33.49 17.49
C PRO A 203 -4.96 -33.68 18.14
N ALA A 204 -5.64 -34.79 17.87
CA ALA A 204 -6.97 -35.11 18.41
C ALA A 204 -6.96 -35.39 19.93
N SER A 205 -5.97 -34.91 20.68
CA SER A 205 -5.71 -35.36 22.05
C SER A 205 -5.11 -34.30 22.98
N LEU A 206 -5.51 -33.03 22.85
CA LEU A 206 -5.26 -32.01 23.89
C LEU A 206 -6.55 -31.23 24.16
N ASN A 207 -7.26 -31.66 25.20
CA ASN A 207 -8.37 -30.94 25.78
C ASN A 207 -7.84 -29.76 26.61
N SER A 208 -7.84 -28.55 26.06
CA SER A 208 -7.91 -27.32 26.88
C SER A 208 -8.32 -26.12 26.03
N ASN A 209 -9.22 -25.30 26.57
CA ASN A 209 -9.71 -24.05 26.01
C ASN A 209 -8.61 -22.97 25.92
N GLN A 210 -7.67 -23.12 25.00
CA GLN A 210 -6.70 -22.09 24.60
C GLN A 210 -6.29 -22.40 23.16
N ASN A 211 -7.03 -21.84 22.21
CA ASN A 211 -6.69 -21.87 20.79
C ASN A 211 -5.95 -20.56 20.46
N ASP A 212 -4.71 -20.40 20.93
CA ASP A 212 -3.84 -19.34 20.45
C ASP A 212 -3.02 -19.90 19.26
N PRO A 213 -3.12 -19.33 18.05
CA PRO A 213 -2.32 -19.73 16.87
C PRO A 213 -0.80 -19.75 17.11
N SER A 214 -0.34 -19.15 18.21
CA SER A 214 1.05 -18.98 18.64
C SER A 214 1.77 -20.23 19.14
N ASP A 215 1.03 -21.16 19.76
CA ASP A 215 1.57 -22.43 20.26
C ASP A 215 2.11 -23.29 19.11
N ASN A 216 1.58 -23.10 17.90
CA ASN A 216 2.06 -23.76 16.69
C ASN A 216 3.39 -23.19 16.17
N VAL A 217 3.76 -21.98 16.58
CA VAL A 217 4.95 -21.27 16.08
C VAL A 217 6.16 -21.52 16.98
N CYS A 218 5.96 -21.44 18.29
CA CYS A 218 7.01 -21.68 19.30
C CYS A 218 6.51 -22.66 20.36
N PRO A 219 6.58 -23.99 20.10
CA PRO A 219 6.07 -24.99 21.03
C PRO A 219 6.81 -24.92 22.37
N GLN A 220 6.04 -24.93 23.48
CA GLN A 220 6.57 -24.78 24.84
C GLN A 220 7.38 -23.48 25.05
N GLY A 221 7.08 -22.45 24.25
CA GLY A 221 7.80 -21.19 24.26
C GLY A 221 9.22 -21.24 23.66
N LYS A 222 9.63 -22.35 23.04
CA LYS A 222 10.93 -22.45 22.36
C LYS A 222 10.72 -22.37 20.86
N CYS A 223 11.19 -21.28 20.25
CA CYS A 223 11.09 -21.11 18.81
C CYS A 223 12.21 -21.91 18.08
N PRO A 224 11.95 -22.55 16.92
CA PRO A 224 12.94 -23.35 16.20
C PRO A 224 14.22 -22.61 15.77
N TRP A 225 14.17 -21.29 15.67
CA TRP A 225 15.33 -20.44 15.32
C TRP A 225 16.12 -19.94 16.53
N GLN A 226 15.67 -20.23 17.75
CA GLN A 226 16.26 -19.75 18.99
C GLN A 226 17.61 -20.43 19.24
N VAL A 227 18.60 -19.61 19.61
CA VAL A 227 19.83 -20.05 20.27
C VAL A 227 19.84 -19.49 21.67
N THR A 228 20.08 -20.33 22.67
CA THR A 228 20.19 -19.93 24.07
C THR A 228 21.66 -19.96 24.48
N PHE A 229 22.15 -18.86 25.05
CA PHE A 229 23.50 -18.80 25.61
C PHE A 229 23.41 -18.99 27.13
N VAL A 230 24.10 -20.00 27.62
CA VAL A 230 24.16 -20.34 29.05
C VAL A 230 25.59 -20.23 29.58
N ASP A 231 25.73 -19.92 30.87
CA ASP A 231 27.01 -19.96 31.57
C ASP A 231 27.41 -21.39 31.97
N ALA A 232 28.45 -21.54 32.80
CA ALA A 232 28.91 -22.84 33.29
C ALA A 232 27.92 -23.53 34.24
N ASP A 233 27.02 -22.77 34.85
CA ASP A 233 26.03 -23.22 35.84
C ASP A 233 24.64 -23.43 35.21
N ASP A 234 24.54 -23.42 33.88
CA ASP A 234 23.31 -23.53 33.11
C ASP A 234 22.30 -22.37 33.28
N ASN A 235 22.76 -21.22 33.77
CA ASN A 235 21.92 -20.02 33.79
C ASN A 235 21.86 -19.39 32.40
N VAL A 236 20.66 -19.01 31.98
CA VAL A 236 20.45 -18.31 30.71
C VAL A 236 20.97 -16.88 30.82
N VAL A 237 22.03 -16.58 30.07
CA VAL A 237 22.65 -15.25 30.00
C VAL A 237 21.96 -14.39 28.95
N CYS A 238 21.77 -14.94 27.76
CA CYS A 238 21.14 -14.23 26.65
C CYS A 238 20.59 -15.19 25.59
N HIS A 239 19.98 -14.62 24.56
CA HIS A 239 19.48 -15.37 23.42
C HIS A 239 20.16 -14.91 22.12
N GLY A 240 19.90 -15.66 21.06
CA GLY A 240 20.29 -15.34 19.70
C GLY A 240 19.42 -16.07 18.70
N VAL A 241 19.76 -15.91 17.43
CA VAL A 241 18.97 -16.39 16.31
C VAL A 241 19.82 -17.02 15.23
N ILE A 242 19.34 -18.13 14.68
CA ILE A 242 19.95 -18.81 13.55
C ILE A 242 19.59 -18.08 12.25
N LEU A 243 20.59 -17.67 11.48
CA LEU A 243 20.43 -17.06 10.15
C LEU A 243 20.82 -18.01 9.01
N GLY A 244 21.54 -19.07 9.31
CA GLY A 244 22.04 -20.05 8.34
C GLY A 244 22.68 -21.25 9.01
N LYS A 245 23.27 -22.17 8.24
CA LYS A 245 23.89 -23.39 8.79
C LYS A 245 25.10 -23.09 9.66
N LYS A 246 25.80 -21.99 9.39
CA LYS A 246 27.04 -21.57 10.07
C LYS A 246 26.94 -20.15 10.63
N SER A 247 25.74 -19.63 10.81
CA SER A 247 25.53 -18.20 11.07
C SER A 247 24.51 -17.98 12.17
N VAL A 248 24.95 -17.35 13.26
CA VAL A 248 24.12 -16.95 14.40
C VAL A 248 24.25 -15.45 14.63
N LEU A 249 23.17 -14.78 15.02
CA LEU A 249 23.16 -13.38 15.40
C LEU A 249 22.70 -13.25 16.86
N THR A 250 23.35 -12.39 17.63
CA THR A 250 23.00 -12.05 19.03
C THR A 250 23.41 -10.60 19.31
N THR A 251 23.34 -10.14 20.56
CA THR A 251 23.84 -8.83 21.00
C THR A 251 25.34 -8.88 21.30
N ALA A 252 26.04 -7.77 21.07
CA ALA A 252 27.46 -7.68 21.35
C ALA A 252 27.75 -7.71 22.85
N GLY A 253 26.90 -7.06 23.65
CA GLY A 253 26.99 -7.09 25.10
C GLY A 253 26.92 -8.50 25.69
N CYS A 254 26.14 -9.41 25.08
CA CYS A 254 26.13 -10.79 25.54
C CYS A 254 27.51 -11.44 25.40
N MET A 255 28.19 -11.25 24.27
CA MET A 255 29.48 -11.86 23.99
C MET A 255 30.65 -11.22 24.77
N THR A 256 30.48 -9.98 25.25
CA THR A 256 31.53 -9.28 26.00
C THR A 256 31.44 -9.46 27.51
N THR A 257 30.26 -9.83 28.04
CA THR A 257 30.03 -9.90 29.50
C THR A 257 30.64 -11.15 30.14
N ASP A 258 30.57 -12.30 29.46
CA ASP A 258 31.15 -13.56 29.95
C ASP A 258 32.01 -14.24 28.86
N LYS A 259 33.13 -14.83 29.26
CA LYS A 259 34.08 -15.52 28.36
C LYS A 259 33.77 -17.02 28.21
N HIS A 260 32.95 -17.60 29.09
CA HIS A 260 32.62 -19.03 29.12
C HIS A 260 31.15 -19.27 28.84
N LEU A 261 30.70 -18.86 27.66
CA LEU A 261 29.33 -19.10 27.20
C LEU A 261 29.24 -20.38 26.38
N TYR A 262 28.15 -21.12 26.58
CA TYR A 262 27.76 -22.26 25.79
C TYR A 262 26.48 -21.96 25.01
N MET A 263 26.46 -22.33 23.74
CA MET A 263 25.29 -22.25 22.86
C MET A 263 24.50 -23.55 22.95
N VAL A 264 23.19 -23.41 23.12
CA VAL A 264 22.19 -24.49 23.06
C VAL A 264 21.17 -24.12 22.00
N PHE A 265 20.95 -25.02 21.04
CA PHE A 265 19.97 -24.83 19.97
C PHE A 265 18.63 -25.41 20.39
N ALA A 266 17.51 -24.77 20.03
CA ALA A 266 16.17 -25.20 20.45
C ALA A 266 15.87 -26.68 20.14
N GLY A 267 16.20 -27.15 18.93
CA GLY A 267 16.02 -28.55 18.52
C GLY A 267 17.11 -29.53 19.00
N GLN A 268 18.15 -29.05 19.70
CA GLN A 268 19.20 -29.88 20.29
C GLN A 268 19.49 -29.47 21.74
N PRO A 269 18.51 -29.58 22.66
CA PRO A 269 18.62 -29.04 24.02
C PRO A 269 19.69 -29.74 24.88
N ASN A 270 20.10 -30.95 24.52
CA ASN A 270 21.11 -31.74 25.23
C ASN A 270 22.54 -31.52 24.70
N GLU A 271 22.71 -30.77 23.60
CA GLU A 271 24.01 -30.51 22.98
C GLU A 271 24.46 -29.08 23.30
N LYS A 272 25.57 -28.94 24.02
CA LYS A 272 26.20 -27.64 24.32
C LYS A 272 27.44 -27.44 23.46
N ARG A 273 27.54 -26.30 22.79
CA ARG A 273 28.75 -25.90 22.02
C ARG A 273 29.41 -24.69 22.65
N ASN A 274 30.73 -24.67 22.79
CA ASN A 274 31.41 -23.56 23.45
C ASN A 274 31.45 -22.36 22.48
N ALA A 275 30.84 -21.23 22.86
CA ALA A 275 30.72 -20.08 21.98
C ALA A 275 32.09 -19.52 21.56
N SER A 276 33.04 -19.40 22.51
CA SER A 276 34.38 -18.83 22.28
C SER A 276 35.26 -19.76 21.43
N HIS A 277 35.10 -21.07 21.59
CA HIS A 277 35.90 -22.06 20.86
C HIS A 277 35.29 -22.40 19.50
N ASP A 278 33.97 -22.57 19.41
CA ASP A 278 33.31 -23.13 18.22
C ASP A 278 32.83 -22.07 17.23
N THR A 279 33.08 -20.79 17.52
CA THR A 279 32.66 -19.69 16.64
C THR A 279 33.72 -18.59 16.53
N THR A 280 33.59 -17.76 15.49
CA THR A 280 34.34 -16.51 15.33
C THR A 280 33.37 -15.34 15.34
N TRP A 281 33.64 -14.34 16.18
CA TRP A 281 32.72 -13.22 16.43
C TRP A 281 33.12 -11.99 15.62
N THR A 282 32.13 -11.29 15.09
CA THR A 282 32.32 -10.00 14.42
C THR A 282 31.29 -9.02 14.94
N PHE A 283 31.73 -7.80 15.27
CA PHE A 283 30.87 -6.72 15.76
C PHE A 283 30.85 -5.57 14.73
N PRO A 284 29.80 -4.73 14.70
CA PRO A 284 29.82 -3.47 13.99
C PRO A 284 30.98 -2.58 14.45
N LYS A 285 31.65 -1.88 13.52
CA LYS A 285 32.81 -1.03 13.84
C LYS A 285 32.52 0.09 14.84
N ARG A 286 31.26 0.50 14.96
CA ARG A 286 30.80 1.59 15.84
C ARG A 286 30.28 1.09 17.19
N TYR A 287 30.28 -0.22 17.42
CA TYR A 287 29.87 -0.78 18.69
C TYR A 287 30.75 -0.24 19.83
N SER A 288 30.10 0.15 20.92
CA SER A 288 30.76 0.59 22.15
C SER A 288 30.06 -0.06 23.35
N SER A 289 30.83 -0.62 24.26
CA SER A 289 30.30 -1.29 25.45
C SER A 289 29.45 -0.33 26.28
N GLY A 290 28.25 -0.77 26.67
CA GLY A 290 27.31 0.01 27.49
C GLY A 290 26.45 1.03 26.72
N GLN A 291 26.63 1.17 25.41
CA GLN A 291 25.72 1.94 24.55
C GLN A 291 24.68 1.00 23.90
N PRO A 292 23.41 1.39 23.81
CA PRO A 292 22.36 0.57 23.19
C PRO A 292 22.44 0.53 21.65
N ASP A 293 23.17 1.48 21.05
CA ASP A 293 23.38 1.56 19.61
C ASP A 293 24.45 0.56 19.12
N ASP A 294 24.24 0.02 17.91
CA ASP A 294 25.17 -0.90 17.25
C ASP A 294 25.51 -2.18 18.08
N ASP A 295 24.64 -2.56 19.04
CA ASP A 295 24.76 -3.73 19.93
C ASP A 295 24.37 -5.05 19.25
N LEU A 296 25.12 -5.43 18.21
CA LEU A 296 24.93 -6.71 17.50
C LEU A 296 26.25 -7.48 17.39
N ALA A 297 26.18 -8.80 17.46
CA ALA A 297 27.28 -9.71 17.22
C ALA A 297 26.89 -10.78 16.21
N PHE A 298 27.70 -10.91 15.16
CA PHE A 298 27.59 -11.98 14.18
C PHE A 298 28.58 -13.09 14.55
N LEU A 299 28.07 -14.30 14.75
CA LEU A 299 28.83 -15.48 15.11
C LEU A 299 28.86 -16.42 13.91
N GLN A 300 30.06 -16.64 13.38
CA GLN A 300 30.29 -17.67 12.37
C GLN A 300 30.68 -18.98 13.04
N LEU A 301 29.85 -20.01 12.89
CA LEU A 301 30.10 -21.34 13.46
C LEU A 301 31.20 -22.07 12.66
N LYS A 302 32.12 -22.72 13.36
CA LYS A 302 33.14 -23.58 12.74
C LYS A 302 32.52 -24.83 12.12
N GLN A 303 31.57 -25.44 12.83
CA GLN A 303 30.80 -26.59 12.38
C GLN A 303 29.35 -26.19 12.09
N PRO A 304 28.76 -26.68 10.98
CA PRO A 304 27.38 -26.37 10.66
C PRO A 304 26.41 -26.99 11.66
N VAL A 305 25.28 -26.33 11.89
CA VAL A 305 24.13 -26.90 12.61
C VAL A 305 23.25 -27.70 11.63
N PRO A 306 22.78 -28.91 12.00
CA PRO A 306 21.89 -29.69 11.14
C PRO A 306 20.49 -29.04 11.12
N LEU A 307 20.14 -28.42 9.99
CA LEU A 307 18.81 -27.84 9.82
C LEU A 307 17.74 -28.94 9.80
N SER A 308 16.66 -28.70 10.50
CA SER A 308 15.52 -29.62 10.64
C SER A 308 14.25 -28.81 10.91
N LEU A 309 13.14 -29.47 11.22
CA LEU A 309 11.90 -28.80 11.60
C LEU A 309 12.00 -28.11 12.97
N ASP A 310 12.89 -28.60 13.83
CA ASP A 310 13.14 -28.04 15.16
C ASP A 310 14.32 -27.04 15.17
N ILE A 311 15.03 -26.91 14.04
CA ILE A 311 16.16 -26.00 13.84
C ILE A 311 16.00 -25.31 12.49
N ILE A 312 15.31 -24.18 12.49
CA ILE A 312 14.96 -23.41 11.29
C ILE A 312 15.69 -22.07 11.33
N PRO A 313 16.40 -21.64 10.27
CA PRO A 313 16.97 -20.30 10.22
C PRO A 313 15.89 -19.27 9.89
N LEU A 314 15.87 -18.09 10.52
CA LEU A 314 14.95 -17.03 10.13
C LEU A 314 15.34 -16.38 8.80
N CYS A 315 14.33 -15.93 8.04
CA CYS A 315 14.59 -15.13 6.86
C CYS A 315 15.04 -13.72 7.25
N LEU A 316 16.06 -13.22 6.56
CA LEU A 316 16.50 -11.83 6.68
C LEU A 316 15.74 -10.97 5.65
N PRO A 317 14.84 -10.05 6.06
CA PRO A 317 14.02 -9.28 5.12
C PRO A 317 14.84 -8.22 4.35
N GLU A 318 14.23 -7.65 3.30
CA GLU A 318 14.68 -6.37 2.74
C GLU A 318 14.23 -5.21 3.62
N LYS A 319 14.94 -4.08 3.56
CA LYS A 319 14.69 -2.93 4.43
C LYS A 319 13.26 -2.42 4.31
N ASP A 320 12.83 -2.14 3.09
CA ASP A 320 11.51 -1.53 2.84
C ASP A 320 10.39 -2.52 3.17
N PHE A 321 10.57 -3.80 2.87
CA PHE A 321 9.63 -4.85 3.28
C PHE A 321 9.52 -4.97 4.81
N SER A 322 10.65 -4.95 5.51
CA SER A 322 10.67 -5.00 6.97
C SER A 322 9.93 -3.81 7.59
N GLU A 323 10.25 -2.59 7.15
CA GLU A 323 9.74 -1.38 7.79
C GLU A 323 8.33 -1.00 7.34
N ASN A 324 7.96 -1.30 6.09
CA ASN A 324 6.67 -0.89 5.53
C ASN A 324 5.63 -2.01 5.47
N VAL A 325 5.99 -3.28 5.69
CA VAL A 325 5.03 -4.41 5.67
C VAL A 325 5.04 -5.15 7.00
N LEU A 326 6.21 -5.60 7.46
CA LEU A 326 6.30 -6.45 8.65
C LEU A 326 6.12 -5.68 9.96
N MET A 327 6.67 -4.46 10.06
CA MET A 327 6.70 -3.68 11.30
C MET A 327 5.61 -2.60 11.39
N LYS A 328 4.47 -2.80 10.71
CA LYS A 328 3.33 -1.88 10.85
C LYS A 328 2.68 -2.01 12.23
N THR A 329 2.03 -0.94 12.71
CA THR A 329 1.44 -0.87 14.06
C THR A 329 0.25 -1.81 14.28
N ASP A 330 -0.36 -2.29 13.20
CA ASP A 330 -1.42 -3.31 13.22
C ASP A 330 -0.88 -4.75 13.17
N ARG A 331 0.45 -4.92 13.12
CA ARG A 331 1.13 -6.21 13.11
C ARG A 331 1.66 -6.57 14.50
N GLU A 332 1.90 -7.86 14.65
CA GLU A 332 2.45 -8.44 15.87
C GLU A 332 3.79 -9.13 15.58
N GLY A 333 4.64 -9.16 16.60
CA GLY A 333 5.86 -9.94 16.61
C GLY A 333 5.68 -11.24 17.37
N VAL A 334 6.52 -12.22 17.07
CA VAL A 334 6.66 -13.48 17.78
C VAL A 334 7.97 -13.44 18.54
N LEU A 335 7.90 -13.66 19.85
CA LEU A 335 9.04 -13.78 20.76
C LEU A 335 9.17 -15.21 21.29
N ALA A 336 10.38 -15.60 21.68
CA ALA A 336 10.57 -16.79 22.49
C ALA A 336 10.07 -16.59 23.92
N ASN A 337 9.67 -17.69 24.56
CA ASN A 337 8.81 -17.84 25.75
C ASN A 337 7.30 -17.81 25.50
N GLY A 338 6.85 -17.90 24.24
CA GLY A 338 5.55 -18.51 23.88
C GLY A 338 4.27 -17.78 24.29
N ALA A 339 4.32 -16.58 24.87
CA ALA A 339 3.12 -15.95 25.42
C ALA A 339 2.94 -14.46 25.10
N SER A 340 3.95 -13.79 24.52
CA SER A 340 3.85 -12.38 24.16
C SER A 340 3.86 -12.21 22.64
N HIS A 341 2.72 -11.76 22.10
CA HIS A 341 2.62 -11.13 20.78
C HIS A 341 2.61 -9.63 20.98
N PRO A 342 3.78 -9.01 21.15
CA PRO A 342 3.80 -7.58 21.30
C PRO A 342 3.40 -6.94 19.97
N SER A 343 2.64 -5.86 20.04
CA SER A 343 2.26 -5.07 18.87
C SER A 343 3.30 -3.98 18.63
N TYR A 344 3.62 -3.71 17.37
CA TYR A 344 4.54 -2.63 17.03
C TYR A 344 3.95 -1.26 17.41
N LEU A 345 4.78 -0.40 18.00
CA LEU A 345 4.40 0.97 18.32
C LEU A 345 4.93 1.95 17.28
N SER A 346 4.21 3.06 17.11
CA SER A 346 4.75 4.23 16.42
C SER A 346 5.90 4.86 17.23
N LEU A 347 6.71 5.70 16.59
CA LEU A 347 7.79 6.39 17.29
C LEU A 347 7.25 7.34 18.38
N GLU A 348 6.15 8.03 18.09
CA GLU A 348 5.45 8.92 19.02
C GLU A 348 4.92 8.14 20.23
N ASP A 349 4.19 7.05 19.98
CA ASP A 349 3.69 6.18 21.05
C ASP A 349 4.82 5.61 21.91
N CYS A 350 5.95 5.25 21.30
CA CYS A 350 7.08 4.74 22.07
C CYS A 350 7.66 5.81 23.00
N GLN A 351 7.83 7.04 22.52
CA GLN A 351 8.36 8.15 23.32
C GLN A 351 7.40 8.55 24.44
N ASP A 352 6.10 8.50 24.19
CA ASP A 352 5.07 8.88 25.15
C ASP A 352 4.80 7.80 26.21
N LYS A 353 4.84 6.52 25.81
CA LYS A 353 4.50 5.39 26.70
C LYS A 353 5.69 4.85 27.48
N LEU A 354 6.89 4.89 26.93
CA LEU A 354 8.05 4.24 27.53
C LEU A 354 8.94 5.23 28.27
N ASN A 355 9.18 4.97 29.56
CA ASN A 355 10.07 5.80 30.39
C ASN A 355 11.53 5.37 30.22
N LEU A 356 12.07 5.56 29.01
CA LEU A 356 13.40 5.10 28.64
C LEU A 356 14.50 5.97 29.25
N THR A 357 15.56 5.32 29.73
CA THR A 357 16.75 5.99 30.28
C THR A 357 17.70 6.52 29.20
N PHE A 358 17.45 6.19 27.93
CA PHE A 358 18.24 6.59 26.77
C PHE A 358 17.34 7.12 25.64
N SER A 359 17.93 7.84 24.70
CA SER A 359 17.23 8.35 23.53
C SER A 359 17.07 7.29 22.44
N LEU A 360 15.84 7.11 21.96
CA LEU A 360 15.56 6.23 20.83
C LEU A 360 16.19 6.76 19.55
N THR A 361 16.96 5.91 18.88
CA THR A 361 17.53 6.22 17.56
C THR A 361 16.67 5.60 16.45
N ASN A 362 16.88 6.05 15.20
CA ASN A 362 16.18 5.46 14.06
C ASN A 362 16.56 3.98 13.78
N LYS A 363 17.59 3.46 14.47
CA LYS A 363 18.02 2.05 14.46
C LYS A 363 17.30 1.20 15.51
N MET A 364 16.34 1.77 16.23
CA MET A 364 15.55 1.08 17.24
C MET A 364 14.07 1.15 16.87
N PHE A 365 13.29 0.29 17.52
CA PHE A 365 11.83 0.35 17.55
C PHE A 365 11.33 -0.27 18.85
N CYS A 366 10.06 -0.02 19.14
CA CYS A 366 9.46 -0.45 20.38
C CYS A 366 8.17 -1.21 20.12
N MET A 367 7.80 -2.04 21.08
CA MET A 367 6.58 -2.81 21.05
C MET A 367 5.92 -2.81 22.42
N GLU A 368 4.62 -3.05 22.45
CA GLU A 368 3.83 -3.12 23.67
C GLU A 368 3.20 -4.51 23.79
N GLU A 369 3.26 -5.10 24.98
CA GLU A 369 2.58 -6.36 25.27
C GLU A 369 1.08 -6.14 25.38
N ARG A 370 0.29 -7.03 24.76
CA ARG A 370 -1.17 -6.85 24.69
C ARG A 370 -1.82 -7.08 26.06
N VAL A 371 -2.64 -6.13 26.51
CA VAL A 371 -3.54 -6.32 27.64
C VAL A 371 -4.87 -6.90 27.13
N PRO A 372 -5.34 -8.07 27.58
CA PRO A 372 -6.63 -8.61 27.16
C PRO A 372 -7.77 -7.67 27.51
N ALA A 373 -8.59 -7.33 26.52
CA ALA A 373 -9.77 -6.48 26.69
C ALA A 373 -10.81 -7.21 27.57
N GLY A 374 -11.15 -6.63 28.74
CA GLY A 374 -12.19 -7.15 29.64
C GLY A 374 -11.69 -7.62 31.01
N GLY A 375 -10.39 -7.64 31.26
CA GLY A 375 -9.86 -7.85 32.62
C GLY A 375 -10.08 -6.63 33.49
N MET A 376 -10.82 -6.77 34.60
CA MET A 376 -10.84 -5.83 35.71
C MET A 376 -9.39 -5.39 36.00
N ARG A 377 -9.14 -4.09 36.30
CA ARG A 377 -7.83 -3.57 36.74
C ARG A 377 -7.42 -4.25 38.06
N LEU A 378 -6.98 -5.51 37.98
CA LEU A 378 -6.34 -6.21 39.07
C LEU A 378 -5.07 -5.44 39.37
N ARG A 379 -4.95 -5.06 40.65
CA ARG A 379 -3.89 -4.22 41.19
C ARG A 379 -2.52 -4.63 40.63
N SER A 380 -1.70 -3.63 40.36
CA SER A 380 -0.30 -3.60 39.90
C SER A 380 0.69 -4.60 40.51
N GLN A 381 0.27 -5.48 41.42
CA GLN A 381 1.14 -6.45 42.09
C GLN A 381 0.99 -7.89 41.56
N GLN A 382 -0.05 -8.24 40.79
CA GLN A 382 -0.32 -9.63 40.41
C GLN A 382 -0.20 -9.93 38.89
N ARG A 383 0.08 -8.90 38.07
CA ARG A 383 0.61 -9.07 36.69
C ARG A 383 2.14 -9.16 36.64
N ARG A 384 2.81 -9.29 37.79
CA ARG A 384 4.27 -9.50 37.89
C ARG A 384 4.66 -10.96 37.61
N ALA A 385 4.00 -11.62 36.66
CA ALA A 385 4.50 -12.87 36.11
C ALA A 385 5.55 -12.52 35.04
N GLN A 386 6.72 -12.11 35.52
CA GLN A 386 8.03 -12.39 34.95
C GLN A 386 8.09 -12.40 33.40
N CYS A 387 8.03 -11.22 32.79
CA CYS A 387 8.57 -11.07 31.44
C CYS A 387 10.10 -11.21 31.54
N ASP A 388 10.60 -12.44 31.35
CA ASP A 388 12.04 -12.76 31.36
C ASP A 388 12.64 -12.54 29.96
N LEU A 389 12.46 -11.33 29.41
CA LEU A 389 13.03 -10.97 28.12
C LEU A 389 14.53 -10.74 28.28
N LYS A 390 15.34 -11.77 27.99
CA LYS A 390 16.81 -11.64 27.99
C LYS A 390 17.29 -10.84 26.78
N SER A 391 18.48 -10.25 26.89
CA SER A 391 19.17 -9.60 25.76
C SER A 391 19.36 -10.56 24.59
N GLY A 392 19.31 -10.05 23.36
CA GLY A 392 19.50 -10.86 22.15
C GLY A 392 18.34 -11.78 21.82
N THR A 393 17.19 -11.66 22.51
CA THR A 393 15.97 -12.36 22.13
C THR A 393 15.50 -11.85 20.77
N PRO A 394 15.36 -12.73 19.76
CA PRO A 394 14.88 -12.30 18.46
C PRO A 394 13.37 -12.06 18.49
N VAL A 395 12.94 -11.00 17.80
CA VAL A 395 11.54 -10.83 17.41
C VAL A 395 11.41 -11.10 15.92
N ALA A 396 10.46 -11.97 15.59
CA ALA A 396 10.13 -12.32 14.22
C ALA A 396 8.72 -11.86 13.87
N THR A 397 8.48 -11.47 12.62
CA THR A 397 7.11 -11.29 12.10
C THR A 397 6.85 -12.33 11.03
N VAL A 398 5.68 -12.94 11.10
CA VAL A 398 5.23 -13.95 10.16
C VAL A 398 4.43 -13.26 9.05
N GLU A 399 4.85 -13.46 7.81
CA GLU A 399 4.09 -13.10 6.61
C GLU A 399 3.75 -14.37 5.84
N GLY A 400 2.46 -14.64 5.66
CA GLY A 400 2.01 -15.92 5.12
C GLY A 400 2.49 -17.09 5.99
N ASN A 401 3.31 -17.97 5.41
CA ASN A 401 3.90 -19.12 6.12
C ASN A 401 5.42 -18.97 6.35
N THR A 402 5.93 -17.73 6.30
CA THR A 402 7.36 -17.44 6.40
C THR A 402 7.64 -16.43 7.53
N ALA A 403 8.50 -16.80 8.46
CA ALA A 403 8.97 -15.96 9.55
C ALA A 403 10.21 -15.15 9.15
N PHE A 404 10.16 -13.85 9.40
CA PHE A 404 11.23 -12.89 9.11
C PHE A 404 11.75 -12.24 10.38
N LEU A 405 13.06 -12.14 10.52
CA LEU A 405 13.69 -11.44 11.64
C LEU A 405 13.53 -9.92 11.48
N THR A 406 12.85 -9.27 12.42
CA THR A 406 12.66 -7.81 12.41
C THR A 406 13.55 -7.10 13.44
N GLY A 407 13.79 -7.73 14.59
CA GLY A 407 14.58 -7.12 15.66
C GLY A 407 15.26 -8.07 16.64
N MET A 408 16.15 -7.51 17.46
CA MET A 408 16.85 -8.19 18.57
C MET A 408 16.67 -7.36 19.84
N SER A 409 16.32 -7.98 20.97
CA SER A 409 16.12 -7.26 22.23
C SER A 409 17.43 -6.67 22.76
N LEU A 410 17.35 -5.45 23.30
CA LEU A 410 18.49 -4.76 23.90
C LEU A 410 18.83 -5.35 25.28
N ILE A 411 20.01 -5.01 25.82
CA ILE A 411 20.43 -5.38 27.18
C ILE A 411 19.54 -4.74 28.25
N GLN A 412 19.03 -3.54 27.98
CA GLN A 412 18.28 -2.70 28.94
C GLN A 412 16.76 -2.82 28.81
N SER A 413 16.23 -3.79 28.06
CA SER A 413 14.79 -3.96 27.93
C SER A 413 14.20 -4.50 29.24
N ASP A 414 13.79 -3.60 30.12
CA ASP A 414 12.98 -3.89 31.29
C ASP A 414 11.51 -3.90 30.87
N CYS A 415 10.79 -4.99 31.11
CA CYS A 415 9.40 -5.11 30.67
C CYS A 415 8.46 -4.14 31.41
N ASP A 416 8.90 -3.54 32.53
CA ASP A 416 8.21 -2.43 33.19
C ASP A 416 8.40 -1.09 32.47
N GLN A 417 9.45 -0.95 31.64
CA GLN A 417 9.79 0.26 30.87
C GLN A 417 9.43 0.15 29.38
N GLY A 418 9.05 -1.05 28.92
CA GLY A 418 8.61 -1.37 27.55
C GLY A 418 9.63 -2.14 26.72
N LEU A 419 9.15 -2.80 25.66
CA LEU A 419 9.97 -3.71 24.86
C LEU A 419 10.68 -2.95 23.74
N VAL A 420 12.00 -2.80 23.83
CA VAL A 420 12.81 -2.09 22.84
C VAL A 420 13.78 -3.04 22.15
N PHE A 421 13.83 -2.92 20.82
CA PHE A 421 14.59 -3.80 19.95
C PHE A 421 15.52 -3.01 19.02
N THR A 422 16.70 -3.56 18.75
CA THR A 422 17.53 -3.14 17.63
C THR A 422 16.83 -3.53 16.32
N LYS A 423 16.69 -2.56 15.42
CA LYS A 423 16.06 -2.72 14.11
C LYS A 423 17.02 -3.39 13.11
N VAL A 424 16.82 -4.67 12.83
CA VAL A 424 17.74 -5.48 11.98
C VAL A 424 17.81 -4.96 10.55
N SER A 425 16.73 -4.38 10.03
CA SER A 425 16.67 -3.77 8.68
C SER A 425 17.76 -2.70 8.44
N ARG A 426 18.25 -2.04 9.50
CA ARG A 426 19.29 -1.00 9.43
C ARG A 426 20.72 -1.56 9.38
N TYR A 427 20.88 -2.85 9.64
CA TYR A 427 22.17 -3.55 9.68
C TYR A 427 22.36 -4.54 8.53
N LEU A 428 21.42 -4.62 7.59
CA LEU A 428 21.48 -5.55 6.45
C LEU A 428 22.77 -5.42 5.62
N HIS A 429 23.30 -4.21 5.47
CA HIS A 429 24.54 -3.94 4.74
C HIS A 429 25.77 -4.58 5.41
N TRP A 430 25.73 -4.77 6.72
CA TRP A 430 26.78 -5.41 7.52
C TRP A 430 26.54 -6.92 7.67
N ILE A 431 25.29 -7.35 7.90
CA ILE A 431 24.93 -8.77 8.10
C ILE A 431 25.07 -9.58 6.81
N ARG A 432 24.56 -9.07 5.67
CA ARG A 432 24.47 -9.86 4.43
C ARG A 432 25.84 -10.32 3.90
N PRO A 433 26.89 -9.47 3.82
CA PRO A 433 28.20 -9.93 3.38
C PRO A 433 28.83 -10.98 4.30
N LEU A 434 28.60 -10.89 5.61
CA LEU A 434 29.07 -11.87 6.60
C LEU A 434 28.35 -13.20 6.41
N LEU A 435 27.01 -13.17 6.30
CA LEU A 435 26.17 -14.33 6.03
C LEU A 435 26.53 -15.02 4.71
N LEU A 436 26.81 -14.26 3.65
CA LEU A 436 27.23 -14.85 2.37
C LEU A 436 28.59 -15.54 2.49
N ARG A 437 29.54 -14.96 3.24
CA ARG A 437 30.87 -15.52 3.43
C ARG A 437 30.87 -16.76 4.32
N SER A 438 30.07 -16.76 5.39
CA SER A 438 29.98 -17.88 6.34
C SER A 438 29.31 -19.11 5.72
N GLU A 439 28.30 -18.89 4.87
CA GLU A 439 27.55 -19.94 4.20
C GLU A 439 28.17 -20.38 2.86
N ALA A 440 29.22 -19.72 2.39
CA ALA A 440 29.96 -20.16 1.22
C ALA A 440 30.61 -21.52 1.51
N GLU A 441 30.36 -22.50 0.65
CA GLU A 441 31.12 -23.75 0.65
C GLU A 441 32.56 -23.41 0.25
N LYS A 442 33.53 -23.79 1.10
CA LYS A 442 34.94 -23.78 0.67
C LYS A 442 35.07 -24.91 -0.34
N SER A 443 35.00 -24.57 -1.63
CA SER A 443 35.35 -25.45 -2.75
C SER A 443 36.77 -25.96 -2.64
#